data_AF-A0A9E4AFS5-F1
#
_entry.id   AF-A0A9E4AFS5-F1
#
_cell.length_a   1.000
_cell.length_b   1.000
_cell.length_c   1.000
_cell.angle_alpha   90.00
_cell.angle_beta   90.00
_cell.angle_gamma   90.00
#
_symmetry.space_group_name_H-M   'P 1'
#
loop_
_entity.id
_entity.type
_entity.pdbx_description
1 polymer ?
#
loop_
_entity_poly.entity_id
_entity_poly.type
_entity_poly.pdbx_seq_one_letter_code
_entity_poly.pdbx_strand_id
1 'polypeptide(L)'
;ASTAGGGDTIFDPFTARLPLSISASGGLRPNAPVTLTISGEAQEAIDGGEVVFMLPTKAAMDHAGAGRTPFYPLGRTIPATASWRLSRMRKGDTWRRTVTVPGEAAGYYMAAVIADAHGPASALGPYLSDESYDQAWMLVSETGGRLTEVFEDSVFAEDAAPMPGPFTTVAELLALAQEADDEHEVMRVEVTYLDGAVRRAAVGVRVWAWLSTDGWDTTGAGMWRYVPESGIVEFPCPTERWPMYRGRMELPETRYVQGRDKWVNRWVAHRSQCHPTEVRSSLRGRAWTYLAWRNLSDAIPVINDRFGYERKRINWKIDRGRRRSYYYKGLRGWGEKIVFGENGWRSLWVAAHEYAHALHHRSMGGMWGLFGACWRVARPSYYLPTSYGCAFSEGLASYGGWVVSPNENGRSYEVETVRDTHKGKPTTPKPKVEAHIAALFNDLVDTVAWGPGGVERLEPEDKTTYPSRYVMDVFATCEVKYRQRGRPDWEKRNDVADFVWCLENRVDTALHDSTFPGIDPPHDSREDAREPSNWHPDSIRSTWKHNMRVEQ
;
A
#
# COMPACT_ATOMS: atom_id res chain seq x y z
N ALA A 1 12.24 34.49 30.77
CA ALA A 1 11.51 33.25 31.13
C ALA A 1 10.87 32.70 29.86
N SER A 2 11.55 31.77 29.18
CA SER A 2 11.06 31.13 27.96
C SER A 2 10.29 29.87 28.34
N THR A 3 9.01 29.82 27.99
CA THR A 3 8.17 28.63 28.12
C THR A 3 8.58 27.59 27.08
N ALA A 4 9.06 26.45 27.57
CA ALA A 4 9.40 25.27 26.79
C ALA A 4 8.16 24.75 26.03
N GLY A 5 8.36 24.44 24.74
CA GLY A 5 7.38 23.73 23.93
C GLY A 5 7.24 22.29 24.42
N GLY A 6 6.03 21.92 24.83
CA GLY A 6 5.66 20.53 25.04
C GLY A 6 5.55 19.84 23.68
N GLY A 7 6.44 18.89 23.41
CA GLY A 7 6.27 17.97 22.30
C GLY A 7 5.15 16.99 22.62
N ASP A 8 4.14 16.92 21.75
CA ASP A 8 3.07 15.95 21.85
C ASP A 8 3.64 14.53 21.78
N THR A 9 3.60 13.82 22.91
CA THR A 9 4.00 12.41 22.99
C THR A 9 2.87 11.56 22.43
N ILE A 10 3.05 11.01 21.23
CA ILE A 10 2.12 10.05 20.65
C ILE A 10 2.23 8.74 21.44
N PHE A 11 1.20 8.39 22.20
CA PHE A 11 1.09 7.08 22.84
C PHE A 11 0.86 6.00 21.77
N ASP A 12 1.81 5.08 21.61
CA ASP A 12 1.53 3.78 20.98
C ASP A 12 0.54 3.04 21.89
N PRO A 13 -0.69 2.74 21.44
CA PRO A 13 -1.68 2.07 22.29
C PRO A 13 -1.31 0.63 22.63
N PHE A 14 -0.23 0.09 22.06
CA PHE A 14 0.29 -1.23 22.39
C PHE A 14 1.53 -1.11 23.29
N THR A 15 1.39 -1.52 24.55
CA THR A 15 2.54 -1.72 25.44
C THR A 15 3.17 -3.06 25.07
N ALA A 16 4.44 -3.07 24.67
CA ALA A 16 5.17 -4.33 24.52
C ALA A 16 5.36 -4.98 25.90
N ARG A 17 5.26 -6.31 25.99
CA ARG A 17 5.52 -7.04 27.24
C ARG A 17 6.97 -6.88 27.68
N LEU A 18 7.88 -6.80 26.71
CA LEU A 18 9.29 -6.51 26.90
C LEU A 18 9.74 -5.43 25.88
N PRO A 19 9.54 -4.13 26.14
CA PRO A 19 10.14 -3.08 25.33
C PRO A 19 11.65 -3.23 25.36
N LEU A 20 12.28 -3.15 24.20
CA LEU A 20 13.71 -3.31 24.04
C LEU A 20 14.37 -1.97 23.73
N SER A 21 15.65 -1.86 24.06
CA SER A 21 16.53 -0.74 23.72
C SER A 21 17.89 -1.28 23.28
N ILE A 22 18.45 -0.74 22.21
CA ILE A 22 19.84 -1.00 21.79
C ILE A 22 20.75 0.16 22.22
N SER A 23 21.87 -0.16 22.86
CA SER A 23 22.94 0.80 23.17
C SER A 23 24.31 0.24 22.79
N ALA A 24 25.31 1.10 22.60
CA ALA A 24 26.68 0.70 22.28
C ALA A 24 27.63 1.15 23.40
N SER A 25 28.63 0.33 23.69
CA SER A 25 29.76 0.72 24.53
C SER A 25 31.05 0.74 23.72
N GLY A 26 31.78 1.85 23.77
CA GLY A 26 32.98 2.08 22.96
C GLY A 26 32.71 2.95 21.73
N GLY A 27 33.77 3.43 21.07
CA GLY A 27 33.63 4.22 19.85
C GLY A 27 33.32 3.33 18.65
N LEU A 28 32.32 3.69 17.84
CA LEU A 28 32.02 3.03 16.56
C LEU A 28 33.05 3.46 15.51
N ARG A 29 34.17 2.73 15.44
CA ARG A 29 35.28 3.01 14.51
C ARG A 29 35.32 1.98 13.38
N PRO A 30 35.76 2.37 12.18
CA PRO A 30 35.89 1.44 11.06
C PRO A 30 36.75 0.23 11.41
N ASN A 31 36.29 -0.96 11.01
CA ASN A 31 36.93 -2.26 11.17
C ASN A 31 37.20 -2.69 12.63
N ALA A 32 36.71 -1.93 13.63
CA ALA A 32 36.80 -2.30 15.03
C ALA A 32 35.52 -3.05 15.47
N PRO A 33 35.62 -4.20 16.15
CA PRO A 33 34.45 -4.87 16.71
C PRO A 33 33.68 -3.94 17.65
N VAL A 34 32.36 -4.01 17.60
CA VAL A 34 31.48 -3.19 18.43
C VAL A 34 30.70 -4.09 19.38
N THR A 35 30.68 -3.76 20.67
CA THR A 35 29.80 -4.43 21.64
C THR A 35 28.52 -3.62 21.80
N LEU A 36 27.41 -4.21 21.36
CA LEU A 36 26.07 -3.68 21.57
C LEU A 36 25.46 -4.33 22.81
N THR A 37 24.80 -3.52 23.62
CA THR A 37 23.97 -3.96 24.74
C THR A 37 22.51 -3.86 24.32
N ILE A 38 21.79 -4.97 24.41
CA ILE A 38 20.35 -5.01 24.31
C ILE A 38 19.80 -5.12 25.72
N SER A 39 18.85 -4.27 26.07
CA SER A 39 18.16 -4.31 27.36
C SER A 39 16.66 -4.13 27.20
N GLY A 40 15.90 -4.59 28.20
CA GLY A 40 14.46 -4.35 28.31
C GLY A 40 13.99 -4.54 29.75
N GLU A 41 12.86 -3.95 30.09
CA GLU A 41 12.20 -4.11 31.40
C GLU A 41 10.81 -4.69 31.19
N ALA A 42 10.52 -5.82 31.83
CA ALA A 42 9.25 -6.52 31.66
C ALA A 42 8.08 -5.68 32.19
N GLN A 43 7.19 -5.23 31.30
CA GLN A 43 6.02 -4.43 31.66
C GLN A 43 4.91 -5.29 32.31
N GLU A 44 4.94 -6.60 32.04
CA GLU A 44 4.09 -7.62 32.64
C GLU A 44 4.89 -8.91 32.83
N ALA A 45 4.37 -9.89 33.58
CA ALA A 45 5.05 -11.17 33.78
C ALA A 45 5.30 -11.89 32.43
N ILE A 46 6.46 -12.52 32.29
CA ILE A 46 6.91 -13.31 31.13
C ILE A 46 7.16 -14.74 31.62
N ASP A 47 6.63 -15.75 30.93
CA ASP A 47 6.88 -17.17 31.21
C ASP A 47 7.96 -17.77 30.31
N GLY A 48 8.23 -17.15 29.16
CA GLY A 48 9.24 -17.58 28.21
C GLY A 48 9.21 -16.74 26.93
N GLY A 49 10.03 -17.12 25.96
CA GLY A 49 10.13 -16.40 24.69
C GLY A 49 11.52 -16.43 24.09
N GLU A 50 11.73 -15.58 23.09
CA GLU A 50 13.01 -15.43 22.41
C GLU A 50 13.29 -13.96 22.10
N VAL A 51 14.55 -13.55 22.22
CA VAL A 51 15.05 -12.27 21.71
C VAL A 51 16.05 -12.58 20.60
N VAL A 52 15.81 -12.04 19.41
CA VAL A 52 16.64 -12.23 18.22
C VAL A 52 17.24 -10.90 17.82
N PHE A 53 18.58 -10.84 17.79
CA PHE A 53 19.34 -9.70 17.30
C PHE A 53 19.85 -9.99 15.88
N MET A 54 19.74 -9.00 14.99
CA MET A 54 20.11 -9.12 13.59
C MET A 54 20.79 -7.85 13.05
N LEU A 55 21.56 -8.04 11.98
CA LEU A 55 22.23 -6.97 11.23
C LEU A 55 21.74 -6.96 9.78
N PRO A 56 20.61 -6.32 9.47
CA PRO A 56 20.00 -6.41 8.14
C PRO A 56 20.90 -5.88 7.01
N THR A 57 21.60 -4.77 7.25
CA THR A 57 22.53 -4.20 6.27
C THR A 57 23.69 -5.14 5.99
N LYS A 58 24.25 -5.77 7.04
CA LYS A 58 25.29 -6.78 6.89
C LYS A 58 24.77 -7.98 6.09
N ALA A 59 23.61 -8.50 6.44
CA ALA A 59 23.01 -9.63 5.71
C ALA A 59 22.79 -9.30 4.22
N ALA A 60 22.45 -8.06 3.90
CA ALA A 60 22.32 -7.57 2.53
C ALA A 60 23.68 -7.48 1.80
N MET A 61 24.74 -7.06 2.49
CA MET A 61 26.11 -7.07 1.96
C MET A 61 26.62 -8.49 1.71
N ASP A 62 26.48 -9.37 2.72
CA ASP A 62 26.87 -10.77 2.63
C ASP A 62 26.12 -11.47 1.48
N HIS A 63 24.87 -11.07 1.22
CA HIS A 63 24.09 -11.59 0.09
C HIS A 63 24.52 -11.03 -1.27
N ALA A 64 24.86 -9.74 -1.35
CA ALA A 64 25.33 -9.11 -2.57
C ALA A 64 26.69 -9.68 -3.02
N GLY A 65 27.56 -10.00 -2.06
CA GLY A 65 28.94 -10.42 -2.26
C GLY A 65 29.93 -9.28 -1.98
N ALA A 66 31.20 -9.65 -1.80
CA ALA A 66 32.26 -8.67 -1.51
C ALA A 66 32.37 -7.60 -2.62
N GLY A 67 32.52 -6.34 -2.21
CA GLY A 67 32.68 -5.20 -3.12
C GLY A 67 31.41 -4.77 -3.85
N ARG A 68 30.23 -5.25 -3.44
CA ARG A 68 28.95 -4.90 -4.06
C ARG A 68 28.06 -4.12 -3.12
N THR A 69 27.19 -3.31 -3.73
CA THR A 69 26.12 -2.59 -3.06
C THR A 69 25.23 -3.56 -2.27
N PRO A 70 24.88 -3.26 -1.00
CA PRO A 70 23.95 -4.07 -0.22
C PRO A 70 22.68 -4.41 -0.99
N PHE A 71 22.36 -5.70 -1.11
CA PHE A 71 21.17 -6.19 -1.79
C PHE A 71 20.26 -6.87 -0.78
N TYR A 72 19.06 -6.34 -0.57
CA TYR A 72 18.09 -6.87 0.39
C TYR A 72 17.14 -7.85 -0.31
N PRO A 73 17.37 -9.18 -0.25
CA PRO A 73 16.54 -10.13 -0.96
C PRO A 73 15.16 -10.23 -0.31
N LEU A 74 14.12 -9.87 -1.05
CA LEU A 74 12.75 -10.00 -0.58
C LEU A 74 12.40 -11.47 -0.25
N GLY A 75 11.73 -11.69 0.87
CA GLY A 75 11.23 -13.00 1.28
C GLY A 75 12.27 -13.98 1.83
N ARG A 76 13.52 -13.53 2.06
CA ARG A 76 14.49 -14.29 2.85
C ARG A 76 14.46 -13.81 4.29
N THR A 77 14.51 -14.75 5.23
CA THR A 77 14.72 -14.43 6.64
C THR A 77 16.11 -13.83 6.81
N ILE A 78 16.20 -12.70 7.50
CA ILE A 78 17.49 -12.12 7.88
C ILE A 78 18.11 -13.04 8.92
N PRO A 79 19.34 -13.55 8.70
CA PRO A 79 19.99 -14.42 9.67
C PRO A 79 20.14 -13.72 11.02
N ALA A 80 19.78 -14.44 12.09
CA ALA A 80 20.05 -13.98 13.45
C ALA A 80 21.56 -13.91 13.67
N THR A 81 22.06 -12.75 14.10
CA THR A 81 23.44 -12.60 14.57
C THR A 81 23.58 -13.15 15.98
N ALA A 82 22.53 -13.02 16.81
CA ALA A 82 22.42 -13.68 18.11
C ALA A 82 20.95 -13.98 18.43
N SER A 83 20.72 -15.02 19.22
CA SER A 83 19.42 -15.33 19.81
C SER A 83 19.59 -15.73 21.27
N TRP A 84 18.63 -15.31 22.11
CA TRP A 84 18.56 -15.68 23.51
C TRP A 84 17.15 -16.10 23.88
N ARG A 85 17.02 -17.25 24.55
CA ARG A 85 15.76 -17.63 25.19
C ARG A 85 15.49 -16.75 26.40
N LEU A 86 14.27 -16.27 26.54
CA LEU A 86 13.80 -15.55 27.72
C LEU A 86 13.48 -16.57 28.83
N SER A 87 14.01 -16.30 30.03
CA SER A 87 13.61 -17.00 31.25
C SER A 87 12.34 -16.36 31.80
N ARG A 88 11.66 -17.03 32.73
CA ARG A 88 10.54 -16.43 33.45
C ARG A 88 10.98 -15.12 34.13
N MET A 89 10.20 -14.06 33.96
CA MET A 89 10.41 -12.75 34.55
C MET A 89 9.12 -12.26 35.21
N ARG A 90 9.24 -11.56 36.33
CA ARG A 90 8.15 -10.79 36.94
C ARG A 90 8.06 -9.41 36.29
N LYS A 91 6.91 -8.74 36.47
CA LYS A 91 6.77 -7.32 36.12
C LYS A 91 7.84 -6.49 36.85
N GLY A 92 8.54 -5.64 36.12
CA GLY A 92 9.66 -4.81 36.59
C GLY A 92 11.02 -5.50 36.57
N ASP A 93 11.11 -6.80 36.28
CA ASP A 93 12.41 -7.45 36.11
C ASP A 93 13.12 -6.91 34.86
N THR A 94 14.42 -6.67 34.97
CA THR A 94 15.25 -6.21 33.86
C THR A 94 15.93 -7.37 33.16
N TRP A 95 15.96 -7.34 31.83
CA TRP A 95 16.73 -8.25 30.99
C TRP A 95 17.84 -7.47 30.28
N ARG A 96 19.04 -8.05 30.20
CA ARG A 96 20.20 -7.45 29.53
C ARG A 96 21.10 -8.51 28.91
N ARG A 97 21.51 -8.31 27.65
CA ARG A 97 22.51 -9.13 26.95
C ARG A 97 23.43 -8.24 26.12
N THR A 98 24.61 -8.76 25.83
CA THR A 98 25.57 -8.11 24.95
C THR A 98 25.82 -8.98 23.74
N VAL A 99 26.01 -8.36 22.59
CA VAL A 99 26.45 -9.00 21.35
C VAL A 99 27.64 -8.22 20.80
N THR A 100 28.71 -8.93 20.45
CA THR A 100 29.84 -8.32 19.75
C THR A 100 29.61 -8.52 18.26
N VAL A 101 29.42 -7.42 17.54
CA VAL A 101 29.32 -7.42 16.09
C VAL A 101 30.71 -7.25 15.48
N PRO A 102 31.02 -7.93 14.36
CA PRO A 102 32.25 -7.69 13.63
C PRO A 102 32.38 -6.21 13.25
N GLY A 103 33.62 -5.71 13.23
CA GLY A 103 33.87 -4.36 12.75
C GLY A 103 33.56 -4.25 11.27
N GLU A 104 32.79 -3.24 10.90
CA GLU A 104 32.45 -2.93 9.51
C GLU A 104 33.22 -1.70 9.04
N ALA A 105 33.30 -1.48 7.73
CA ALA A 105 33.93 -0.28 7.16
C ALA A 105 33.22 1.02 7.60
N ALA A 106 33.79 2.18 7.26
CA ALA A 106 33.12 3.46 7.48
C ALA A 106 31.79 3.48 6.69
N GLY A 107 30.69 3.83 7.35
CA GLY A 107 29.36 3.74 6.77
C GLY A 107 28.23 3.84 7.79
N TYR A 108 27.03 3.46 7.36
CA TYR A 108 25.81 3.56 8.14
C TYR A 108 25.05 2.24 8.13
N TYR A 109 24.95 1.57 9.27
CA TYR A 109 24.49 0.17 9.36
C TYR A 109 23.30 0.03 10.28
N MET A 110 22.31 -0.77 9.89
CA MET A 110 21.15 -1.04 10.75
C MET A 110 21.43 -2.21 11.70
N ALA A 111 21.16 -2.01 12.98
CA ALA A 111 21.05 -3.05 14.00
C ALA A 111 19.59 -3.14 14.45
N ALA A 112 19.03 -4.35 14.45
CA ALA A 112 17.63 -4.55 14.83
C ALA A 112 17.51 -5.69 15.83
N VAL A 113 16.52 -5.58 16.71
CA VAL A 113 16.18 -6.60 17.69
C VAL A 113 14.68 -6.83 17.73
N ILE A 114 14.30 -8.10 17.82
CA ILE A 114 12.92 -8.54 17.99
C ILE A 114 12.83 -9.37 19.26
N ALA A 115 11.85 -9.12 20.12
CA ALA A 115 11.42 -10.08 21.13
C ALA A 115 10.08 -10.67 20.76
N ASP A 116 9.92 -11.96 21.04
CA ASP A 116 8.63 -12.62 21.21
C ASP A 116 8.56 -13.11 22.66
N ALA A 117 7.96 -12.31 23.54
CA ALA A 117 7.90 -12.51 24.98
C ALA A 117 6.49 -12.92 25.40
N HIS A 118 6.30 -14.20 25.71
CA HIS A 118 5.02 -14.74 26.14
C HIS A 118 4.87 -14.72 27.65
N GLY A 119 3.65 -14.54 28.14
CA GLY A 119 3.35 -14.63 29.56
C GLY A 119 1.88 -14.93 29.84
N PRO A 120 1.47 -14.93 31.12
CA PRO A 120 0.08 -15.11 31.48
C PRO A 120 -0.78 -13.98 30.91
N ALA A 121 -2.10 -14.22 30.90
CA ALA A 121 -3.09 -13.21 30.54
C ALA A 121 -2.90 -11.95 31.41
N SER A 122 -2.86 -10.79 30.76
CA SER A 122 -2.68 -9.49 31.43
C SER A 122 -4.00 -8.76 31.58
N ALA A 123 -4.11 -7.92 32.62
CA ALA A 123 -5.21 -6.97 32.79
C ALA A 123 -5.24 -5.90 31.66
N LEU A 124 -4.10 -5.68 30.99
CA LEU A 124 -4.02 -4.84 29.78
C LEU A 124 -4.72 -5.49 28.57
N GLY A 125 -5.07 -6.78 28.65
CA GLY A 125 -5.82 -7.49 27.62
C GLY A 125 -5.15 -7.38 26.25
N PRO A 126 -5.88 -6.94 25.20
CA PRO A 126 -5.36 -6.85 23.84
C PRO A 126 -4.40 -5.68 23.60
N TYR A 127 -4.18 -4.81 24.59
CA TYR A 127 -3.24 -3.68 24.50
C TYR A 127 -1.80 -4.06 24.87
N LEU A 128 -1.58 -5.31 25.30
CA LEU A 128 -0.25 -5.88 25.51
C LEU A 128 0.17 -6.65 24.26
N SER A 129 1.32 -6.32 23.68
CA SER A 129 1.94 -7.09 22.60
C SER A 129 3.02 -8.00 23.18
N ASP A 130 2.95 -9.29 22.89
CA ASP A 130 4.05 -10.22 23.21
C ASP A 130 5.26 -9.95 22.28
N GLU A 131 5.02 -9.43 21.08
CA GLU A 131 6.07 -9.01 20.16
C GLU A 131 6.56 -7.59 20.46
N SER A 132 7.88 -7.39 20.44
CA SER A 132 8.50 -6.06 20.44
C SER A 132 9.60 -5.98 19.38
N TYR A 133 9.79 -4.78 18.84
CA TYR A 133 10.81 -4.48 17.85
C TYR A 133 11.49 -3.18 18.25
N ASP A 134 12.82 -3.17 18.20
CA ASP A 134 13.61 -1.97 18.30
C ASP A 134 14.73 -1.97 17.25
N GLN A 135 15.17 -0.79 16.85
CA GLN A 135 16.27 -0.62 15.91
C GLN A 135 17.14 0.57 16.31
N ALA A 136 18.42 0.44 16.01
CA ALA A 136 19.37 1.54 16.08
C ALA A 136 20.20 1.54 14.81
N TRP A 137 20.57 2.73 14.37
CA TRP A 137 21.50 2.89 13.28
C TRP A 137 22.90 3.21 13.80
N MET A 138 23.88 2.49 13.29
CA MET A 138 25.28 2.62 13.64
C MET A 138 25.98 3.47 12.58
N LEU A 139 26.25 4.74 12.91
CA LEU A 139 27.21 5.54 12.16
C LEU A 139 28.61 5.08 12.56
N VAL A 140 29.32 4.45 11.64
CA VAL A 140 30.71 4.01 11.81
C VAL A 140 31.60 5.01 11.08
N SER A 141 32.41 5.76 11.80
CA SER A 141 33.23 6.85 11.25
C SER A 141 34.55 7.01 11.99
N GLU A 142 35.59 7.42 11.25
CA GLU A 142 36.92 7.76 11.81
C GLU A 142 36.86 8.94 12.79
N THR A 143 35.94 9.89 12.56
CA THR A 143 35.85 11.15 13.33
C THR A 143 34.97 11.06 14.58
N GLY A 144 34.31 9.91 14.81
CA GLY A 144 33.46 9.70 15.98
C GLY A 144 32.10 9.12 15.62
N GLY A 145 32.04 7.81 15.41
CA GLY A 145 30.79 7.11 15.18
C GLY A 145 29.86 7.09 16.41
N ARG A 146 28.55 6.92 16.16
CA ARG A 146 27.47 6.96 17.17
C ARG A 146 26.29 6.07 16.79
N LEU A 147 25.48 5.72 17.79
CA LEU A 147 24.14 5.20 17.54
C LEU A 147 23.16 6.35 17.33
N THR A 148 22.24 6.19 16.39
CA THR A 148 21.12 7.10 16.16
C THR A 148 19.82 6.30 16.08
N GLU A 149 18.69 6.95 16.37
CA GLU A 149 17.37 6.31 16.27
C GLU A 149 16.93 6.16 14.82
N VAL A 150 17.32 7.10 13.95
CA VAL A 150 16.94 7.16 12.53
C VAL A 150 18.16 7.23 11.62
N PHE A 151 17.95 6.93 10.34
CA PHE A 151 18.95 7.12 9.30
C PHE A 151 19.13 8.62 9.00
N GLU A 152 20.33 9.15 9.19
CA GLU A 152 20.66 10.56 8.99
C GLU A 152 21.38 10.76 7.66
N ASP A 153 20.67 11.17 6.61
CA ASP A 153 21.26 11.45 5.29
C ASP A 153 22.29 12.60 5.29
N SER A 154 22.14 13.55 6.21
CA SER A 154 23.03 14.71 6.35
C SER A 154 24.48 14.40 6.72
N VAL A 155 24.80 13.17 7.14
CA VAL A 155 26.18 12.77 7.48
C VAL A 155 26.99 12.30 6.26
N PHE A 156 26.34 12.12 5.11
CA PHE A 156 26.97 11.71 3.86
C PHE A 156 27.59 12.94 3.17
N ALA A 157 28.76 12.75 2.54
CA ALA A 157 29.35 13.79 1.70
C ALA A 157 28.44 14.07 0.49
N GLU A 158 28.53 15.28 -0.10
CA GLU A 158 27.69 15.67 -1.25
C GLU A 158 27.82 14.73 -2.46
N ASP A 159 28.98 14.08 -2.61
CA ASP A 159 29.28 13.11 -3.67
C ASP A 159 29.02 11.65 -3.25
N ALA A 160 28.59 11.40 -2.01
CA ALA A 160 28.22 10.09 -1.51
C ALA A 160 26.72 9.82 -1.67
N ALA A 161 26.37 8.56 -1.97
CA ALA A 161 24.98 8.17 -2.01
C ALA A 161 24.44 7.93 -0.58
N PRO A 162 23.30 8.53 -0.21
CA PRO A 162 22.72 8.40 1.14
C PRO A 162 22.03 7.04 1.28
N MET A 163 22.82 5.99 1.40
CA MET A 163 22.32 4.62 1.46
C MET A 163 22.95 3.80 2.60
N PRO A 164 22.23 2.82 3.17
CA PRO A 164 22.80 1.93 4.17
C PRO A 164 23.99 1.13 3.64
N GLY A 165 24.98 0.89 4.49
CA GLY A 165 26.21 0.17 4.17
C GLY A 165 27.44 1.06 4.24
N PRO A 166 28.57 0.63 3.64
CA PRO A 166 29.77 1.45 3.50
C PRO A 166 29.46 2.76 2.76
N PHE A 167 30.12 3.86 3.15
CA PHE A 167 30.05 5.10 2.39
C PHE A 167 30.59 4.85 0.98
N THR A 168 29.72 5.06 0.00
CA THR A 168 30.02 4.83 -1.42
C THR A 168 29.72 6.11 -2.19
N THR A 169 30.64 6.54 -3.03
CA THR A 169 30.43 7.69 -3.91
C THR A 169 29.42 7.37 -5.01
N VAL A 170 28.75 8.38 -5.53
CA VAL A 170 27.87 8.25 -6.70
C VAL A 170 28.66 7.69 -7.89
N ALA A 171 29.92 8.09 -8.05
CA ALA A 171 30.80 7.59 -9.11
C ALA A 171 31.08 6.07 -8.98
N GLU A 172 31.37 5.59 -7.77
CA GLU A 172 31.56 4.16 -7.51
C GLU A 172 30.28 3.35 -7.76
N LEU A 173 29.12 3.87 -7.36
CA LEU A 173 27.84 3.23 -7.67
C LEU A 173 27.58 3.17 -9.18
N LEU A 174 27.90 4.24 -9.92
CA LEU A 174 27.76 4.27 -11.37
C LEU A 174 28.73 3.31 -12.06
N ALA A 175 29.97 3.18 -11.57
CA ALA A 175 30.93 2.20 -12.09
C ALA A 175 30.44 0.76 -11.86
N LEU A 176 29.90 0.47 -10.67
CA LEU A 176 29.28 -0.82 -10.35
C LEU A 176 28.04 -1.10 -11.22
N ALA A 177 27.31 -0.06 -11.64
CA ALA A 177 26.19 -0.19 -12.56
C ALA A 177 26.63 -0.37 -14.02
N GLN A 178 27.70 0.31 -14.45
CA GLN A 178 28.23 0.24 -15.81
C GLN A 178 28.90 -1.11 -16.13
N GLU A 179 29.55 -1.76 -15.16
CA GLU A 179 30.01 -3.14 -15.32
C GLU A 179 28.87 -4.14 -15.57
N ALA A 180 27.61 -3.75 -15.32
CA ALA A 180 26.44 -4.58 -15.56
C ALA A 180 25.78 -4.37 -16.94
N ASP A 181 26.27 -3.45 -17.78
CA ASP A 181 25.51 -2.87 -18.93
C ASP A 181 26.04 -3.20 -20.35
N ASP A 182 27.01 -4.10 -20.52
CA ASP A 182 27.47 -4.52 -21.87
C ASP A 182 26.57 -5.60 -22.52
N GLU A 183 25.82 -5.14 -23.54
CA GLU A 183 25.02 -5.83 -24.57
C GLU A 183 23.60 -6.34 -24.20
N HIS A 184 22.60 -5.75 -24.84
CA HIS A 184 21.18 -6.05 -24.71
C HIS A 184 20.76 -7.22 -25.63
N GLU A 185 20.74 -8.45 -25.12
CA GLU A 185 20.05 -9.57 -25.76
C GLU A 185 18.69 -9.82 -25.10
N VAL A 186 17.59 -9.74 -25.85
CA VAL A 186 16.23 -9.95 -25.32
C VAL A 186 15.76 -11.38 -25.59
N MET A 187 15.62 -12.21 -24.55
CA MET A 187 15.06 -13.56 -24.66
C MET A 187 13.51 -13.52 -24.64
N ARG A 188 12.86 -13.97 -25.73
CA ARG A 188 11.39 -14.05 -25.86
C ARG A 188 10.88 -15.48 -25.69
N VAL A 189 9.71 -15.65 -25.06
CA VAL A 189 9.11 -16.97 -24.78
C VAL A 189 7.66 -17.02 -25.26
N GLU A 190 7.33 -17.92 -26.19
CA GLU A 190 5.99 -18.12 -26.74
C GLU A 190 5.42 -19.45 -26.28
N VAL A 191 4.18 -19.41 -25.77
CA VAL A 191 3.48 -20.60 -25.30
C VAL A 191 2.43 -20.97 -26.34
N THR A 192 2.71 -22.00 -27.13
CA THR A 192 1.77 -22.49 -28.14
C THR A 192 1.06 -23.74 -27.62
N TYR A 193 -0.23 -23.60 -27.29
CA TYR A 193 -1.08 -24.71 -26.89
C TYR A 193 -1.56 -25.50 -28.11
N LEU A 194 -1.45 -26.84 -28.06
CA LEU A 194 -1.95 -27.73 -29.11
C LEU A 194 -3.18 -28.52 -28.62
N ASP A 195 -4.32 -28.11 -29.18
CA ASP A 195 -5.63 -28.75 -29.39
C ASP A 195 -6.37 -29.50 -28.25
N GLY A 196 -7.65 -29.14 -28.10
CA GLY A 196 -8.68 -29.86 -27.35
C GLY A 196 -9.79 -28.94 -26.80
N ALA A 197 -11.06 -29.29 -27.04
CA ALA A 197 -12.23 -28.64 -26.43
C ALA A 197 -12.40 -28.96 -24.93
N VAL A 198 -11.53 -29.83 -24.40
CA VAL A 198 -11.60 -30.35 -23.04
C VAL A 198 -10.54 -29.68 -22.19
N ARG A 199 -11.00 -29.09 -21.10
CA ARG A 199 -10.22 -28.58 -19.98
C ARG A 199 -9.17 -29.60 -19.49
N ARG A 200 -7.88 -29.35 -19.72
CA ARG A 200 -6.75 -30.20 -19.27
C ARG A 200 -5.71 -29.40 -18.49
N ALA A 201 -4.98 -30.07 -17.60
CA ALA A 201 -3.83 -29.51 -16.92
C ALA A 201 -2.73 -29.14 -17.94
N ALA A 202 -1.96 -28.08 -17.66
CA ALA A 202 -0.89 -27.62 -18.56
C ALA A 202 0.31 -28.58 -18.63
N VAL A 203 0.41 -29.55 -17.72
CA VAL A 203 1.44 -30.59 -17.74
C VAL A 203 1.42 -31.33 -19.07
N GLY A 204 2.57 -31.42 -19.74
CA GLY A 204 2.72 -32.01 -21.07
C GLY A 204 2.46 -31.07 -22.25
N VAL A 205 2.11 -29.78 -22.02
CA VAL A 205 2.03 -28.76 -23.08
C VAL A 205 3.44 -28.36 -23.54
N ARG A 206 3.59 -28.05 -24.84
CA ARG A 206 4.86 -27.62 -25.43
C ARG A 206 5.01 -26.09 -25.38
N VAL A 207 6.18 -25.61 -24.97
CA VAL A 207 6.55 -24.18 -24.90
C VAL A 207 7.78 -23.91 -25.75
N TRP A 208 7.79 -22.82 -26.51
CA TRP A 208 8.91 -22.38 -27.35
C TRP A 208 9.57 -21.13 -26.74
N ALA A 209 10.90 -21.09 -26.72
CA ALA A 209 11.63 -19.85 -26.42
C ALA A 209 12.61 -19.57 -27.56
N TRP A 210 12.84 -18.30 -27.90
CA TRP A 210 13.86 -17.87 -28.87
C TRP A 210 14.49 -16.54 -28.47
N LEU A 211 15.64 -16.30 -29.07
CA LEU A 211 16.42 -15.06 -28.96
C LEU A 211 15.94 -14.01 -29.95
N SER A 212 15.75 -12.78 -29.49
CA SER A 212 15.45 -11.62 -30.34
C SER A 212 16.41 -10.49 -29.99
N THR A 213 17.31 -10.16 -30.92
CA THR A 213 18.29 -9.07 -30.77
C THR A 213 17.68 -7.70 -31.09
N ASP A 214 16.51 -7.68 -31.74
CA ASP A 214 15.91 -6.50 -32.32
C ASP A 214 14.41 -6.78 -32.57
N GLY A 215 13.59 -5.76 -32.30
CA GLY A 215 12.14 -5.88 -32.26
C GLY A 215 11.53 -6.69 -33.42
N TRP A 216 10.99 -7.86 -33.07
CA TRP A 216 10.13 -8.75 -33.89
C TRP A 216 10.81 -9.76 -34.81
N ASP A 217 12.13 -9.77 -34.94
CA ASP A 217 12.76 -10.82 -35.74
C ASP A 217 12.71 -12.18 -34.99
N THR A 218 12.09 -13.19 -35.60
CA THR A 218 11.96 -14.55 -35.08
C THR A 218 13.02 -15.51 -35.62
N THR A 219 14.02 -14.99 -36.34
CA THR A 219 15.08 -15.79 -36.97
C THR A 219 16.13 -16.35 -35.98
N GLY A 220 16.06 -15.96 -34.70
CA GLY A 220 16.97 -16.46 -33.67
C GLY A 220 16.78 -17.96 -33.33
N ALA A 221 17.86 -18.60 -32.90
CA ALA A 221 17.84 -19.97 -32.39
C ALA A 221 16.82 -20.09 -31.24
N GLY A 222 15.91 -21.07 -31.35
CA GLY A 222 14.92 -21.34 -30.33
C GLY A 222 14.92 -22.79 -29.86
N MET A 223 14.22 -23.06 -28.76
CA MET A 223 14.09 -24.41 -28.23
C MET A 223 12.72 -24.71 -27.64
N TRP A 224 12.31 -25.98 -27.80
CA TRP A 224 11.08 -26.50 -27.23
C TRP A 224 11.35 -27.13 -25.85
N ARG A 225 10.40 -26.96 -24.95
CA ARG A 225 10.30 -27.69 -23.67
C ARG A 225 8.86 -28.11 -23.42
N TYR A 226 8.67 -29.18 -22.67
CA TYR A 226 7.35 -29.58 -22.18
C TYR A 226 7.17 -29.08 -20.75
N VAL A 227 5.95 -28.71 -20.38
CA VAL A 227 5.60 -28.34 -19.00
C VAL A 227 5.65 -29.59 -18.13
N PRO A 228 6.58 -29.69 -17.16
CA PRO A 228 6.64 -30.82 -16.25
C PRO A 228 5.53 -30.76 -15.20
N GLU A 229 5.35 -31.82 -14.40
CA GLU A 229 4.34 -31.88 -13.34
C GLU A 229 4.43 -30.73 -12.32
N SER A 230 5.62 -30.15 -12.15
CA SER A 230 5.86 -28.99 -11.30
C SER A 230 5.29 -27.68 -11.86
N GLY A 231 4.85 -27.65 -13.12
CA GLY A 231 4.39 -26.44 -13.82
C GLY A 231 5.51 -25.46 -14.20
N ILE A 232 6.78 -25.83 -13.96
CA ILE A 232 7.95 -24.98 -14.15
C ILE A 232 8.68 -25.39 -15.42
N VAL A 233 8.72 -24.51 -16.42
CA VAL A 233 9.49 -24.73 -17.64
C VAL A 233 10.83 -24.02 -17.55
N GLU A 234 11.91 -24.75 -17.81
CA GLU A 234 13.28 -24.23 -17.75
C GLU A 234 13.90 -23.98 -19.13
N PHE A 235 14.37 -22.75 -19.36
CA PHE A 235 15.10 -22.36 -20.57
C PHE A 235 16.52 -21.87 -20.22
N PRO A 236 17.53 -22.27 -21.00
CA PRO A 236 18.88 -21.73 -20.92
C PRO A 236 18.95 -20.33 -21.50
N CYS A 237 19.72 -19.47 -20.83
CA CYS A 237 19.98 -18.12 -21.32
C CYS A 237 20.95 -18.17 -22.51
N PRO A 238 20.82 -17.23 -23.45
CA PRO A 238 21.77 -17.04 -24.52
C PRO A 238 23.12 -16.61 -23.96
N THR A 239 24.18 -17.33 -24.30
CA THR A 239 25.56 -16.82 -24.26
C THR A 239 26.28 -17.42 -25.46
N GLU A 240 27.26 -16.72 -26.03
CA GLU A 240 27.97 -17.14 -27.25
C GLU A 240 28.62 -18.53 -27.15
N ARG A 241 28.90 -19.02 -25.93
CA ARG A 241 29.47 -20.34 -25.66
C ARG A 241 28.94 -20.89 -24.33
N TRP A 242 27.89 -21.70 -24.40
CA TRP A 242 27.29 -22.49 -23.32
C TRP A 242 28.32 -22.99 -22.27
N PRO A 243 28.03 -22.87 -20.95
CA PRO A 243 27.07 -23.77 -20.32
C PRO A 243 26.07 -23.13 -19.33
N MET A 244 24.83 -23.62 -19.45
CA MET A 244 23.74 -23.74 -18.46
C MET A 244 23.41 -22.58 -17.51
N TYR A 245 22.39 -21.82 -17.89
CA TYR A 245 21.59 -20.97 -17.00
C TYR A 245 20.16 -21.53 -16.91
N ARG A 246 19.40 -21.25 -15.85
CA ARG A 246 18.02 -21.76 -15.67
C ARG A 246 17.05 -20.60 -15.53
N GLY A 247 16.22 -20.32 -16.54
CA GLY A 247 15.03 -19.48 -16.38
C GLY A 247 13.86 -20.31 -15.83
N ARG A 248 12.98 -19.75 -14.99
CA ARG A 248 11.75 -20.39 -14.50
C ARG A 248 10.54 -19.63 -15.04
N MET A 249 9.70 -20.29 -15.82
CA MET A 249 8.37 -19.77 -16.17
C MET A 249 7.30 -20.57 -15.41
N GLU A 250 6.46 -19.87 -14.65
CA GLU A 250 5.23 -20.42 -14.07
C GLU A 250 4.07 -19.88 -14.92
N LEU A 251 3.38 -20.76 -15.63
CA LEU A 251 2.24 -20.37 -16.45
C LEU A 251 1.12 -19.84 -15.53
N PRO A 252 0.44 -18.74 -15.89
CA PRO A 252 -0.71 -18.28 -15.12
C PRO A 252 -1.75 -19.42 -15.03
N GLU A 253 -2.36 -19.60 -13.85
CA GLU A 253 -3.50 -20.49 -13.69
C GLU A 253 -4.70 -19.98 -14.51
N THR A 254 -4.75 -20.29 -15.80
CA THR A 254 -5.96 -20.96 -16.25
C THR A 254 -5.68 -22.42 -16.02
N ARG A 255 -6.22 -23.00 -14.93
CA ARG A 255 -6.15 -24.46 -14.70
C ARG A 255 -6.73 -25.28 -15.86
N TYR A 256 -7.28 -24.61 -16.87
CA TYR A 256 -7.91 -25.13 -18.06
C TYR A 256 -7.70 -24.18 -19.25
N VAL A 257 -7.10 -24.66 -20.32
CA VAL A 257 -7.04 -23.97 -21.63
C VAL A 257 -8.25 -24.42 -22.44
N GLN A 258 -8.90 -23.50 -23.16
CA GLN A 258 -10.03 -23.82 -24.05
C GLN A 258 -9.75 -23.23 -25.44
N GLY A 259 -9.75 -24.07 -26.48
CA GLY A 259 -9.63 -23.61 -27.87
C GLY A 259 -8.20 -23.36 -28.35
N ARG A 260 -8.09 -23.08 -29.67
CA ARG A 260 -6.83 -22.87 -30.41
C ARG A 260 -6.21 -21.50 -30.16
N ASP A 261 -6.09 -21.10 -28.89
CA ASP A 261 -5.53 -19.80 -28.54
C ASP A 261 -4.01 -19.90 -28.38
N LYS A 262 -3.30 -19.21 -29.28
CA LYS A 262 -1.86 -18.97 -29.17
C LYS A 262 -1.64 -17.84 -28.16
N TRP A 263 -0.94 -18.10 -27.07
CA TRP A 263 -0.61 -17.07 -26.07
C TRP A 263 0.86 -16.69 -26.17
N VAL A 264 1.11 -15.42 -26.52
CA VAL A 264 2.47 -14.87 -26.61
C VAL A 264 2.65 -13.95 -25.41
N ASN A 265 3.66 -14.22 -24.59
CA ASN A 265 4.06 -13.30 -23.53
C ASN A 265 5.51 -12.87 -23.74
N ARG A 266 5.81 -11.61 -23.44
CA ARG A 266 7.15 -11.07 -23.63
C ARG A 266 7.86 -11.09 -22.28
N TRP A 267 8.86 -11.94 -22.17
CA TRP A 267 9.89 -11.75 -21.15
C TRP A 267 10.98 -10.85 -21.73
N VAL A 268 11.50 -9.93 -20.92
CA VAL A 268 12.73 -9.18 -21.22
C VAL A 268 13.67 -9.53 -20.09
N ALA A 269 14.65 -10.37 -20.38
CA ALA A 269 15.72 -10.68 -19.46
C ALA A 269 16.91 -9.81 -19.80
N HIS A 270 17.46 -9.10 -18.82
CA HIS A 270 18.74 -8.41 -19.00
C HIS A 270 19.89 -9.39 -18.79
N ARG A 271 21.03 -9.20 -19.46
CA ARG A 271 22.25 -9.98 -19.23
C ARG A 271 22.70 -9.91 -17.77
N SER A 272 22.49 -8.77 -17.10
CA SER A 272 22.69 -8.58 -15.65
C SER A 272 21.76 -9.43 -14.77
N GLN A 273 20.60 -9.83 -15.30
CA GLN A 273 19.68 -10.78 -14.67
C GLN A 273 20.10 -12.23 -14.95
N CYS A 274 21.13 -12.45 -15.77
CA CYS A 274 21.68 -13.75 -16.17
C CYS A 274 22.99 -14.06 -15.43
N HIS A 275 22.94 -14.51 -14.17
CA HIS A 275 24.10 -14.83 -13.35
C HIS A 275 24.60 -16.30 -13.50
N PRO A 276 25.92 -16.54 -13.66
CA PRO A 276 26.52 -17.86 -13.97
C PRO A 276 26.30 -18.98 -12.96
N THR A 277 25.81 -18.69 -11.76
CA THR A 277 25.65 -19.72 -10.73
C THR A 277 24.24 -19.87 -10.16
N GLU A 278 23.32 -18.94 -10.40
CA GLU A 278 21.88 -19.13 -10.17
C GLU A 278 21.12 -17.85 -10.56
N VAL A 279 20.57 -17.82 -11.77
CA VAL A 279 19.43 -16.92 -12.05
C VAL A 279 18.20 -17.53 -11.41
N ARG A 280 17.93 -17.15 -10.17
CA ARG A 280 16.54 -17.15 -9.73
C ARG A 280 15.96 -15.77 -10.03
N SER A 281 15.58 -15.53 -11.27
CA SER A 281 14.43 -14.65 -11.54
C SER A 281 13.16 -15.39 -11.11
N SER A 282 13.10 -15.71 -9.82
CA SER A 282 11.87 -16.07 -9.14
C SER A 282 11.52 -14.83 -8.34
N LEU A 283 10.51 -14.08 -8.79
CA LEU A 283 9.65 -13.41 -7.83
C LEU A 283 9.06 -14.52 -6.96
N ARG A 284 9.75 -14.85 -5.86
CA ARG A 284 9.23 -15.67 -4.75
C ARG A 284 8.61 -14.76 -3.69
N GLY A 285 7.99 -13.66 -4.10
CA GLY A 285 6.75 -13.23 -3.50
C GLY A 285 5.65 -13.88 -4.32
N ARG A 286 4.70 -14.57 -3.69
CA ARG A 286 3.45 -14.91 -4.40
C ARG A 286 2.95 -13.61 -5.05
N ALA A 287 2.70 -13.57 -6.36
CA ALA A 287 2.40 -12.33 -7.09
C ALA A 287 1.32 -11.49 -6.38
N TRP A 288 0.38 -12.18 -5.72
CA TRP A 288 -0.66 -11.58 -4.91
C TRP A 288 -0.20 -10.81 -3.68
N THR A 289 0.93 -11.14 -3.09
CA THR A 289 1.52 -10.36 -1.99
C THR A 289 2.29 -9.15 -2.53
N TYR A 290 3.09 -9.33 -3.59
CA TYR A 290 3.92 -8.25 -4.14
C TYR A 290 3.10 -7.14 -4.80
N LEU A 291 2.14 -7.48 -5.66
CA LEU A 291 1.35 -6.45 -6.35
C LEU A 291 0.48 -5.64 -5.39
N ALA A 292 -0.06 -6.26 -4.34
CA ALA A 292 -0.82 -5.54 -3.33
C ALA A 292 0.07 -4.53 -2.57
N TRP A 293 1.29 -4.93 -2.20
CA TRP A 293 2.26 -4.04 -1.57
C TRP A 293 2.64 -2.88 -2.50
N ARG A 294 3.07 -3.19 -3.74
CA ARG A 294 3.46 -2.18 -4.73
C ARG A 294 2.33 -1.20 -4.98
N ASN A 295 1.12 -1.70 -5.24
CA ASN A 295 -0.03 -0.86 -5.51
C ASN A 295 -0.40 0.03 -4.31
N LEU A 296 -0.25 -0.45 -3.06
CA LEU A 296 -0.40 0.41 -1.88
C LEU A 296 0.72 1.46 -1.81
N SER A 297 1.97 1.06 -2.05
CA SER A 297 3.12 1.97 -2.06
C SER A 297 2.98 3.09 -3.09
N ASP A 298 2.40 2.78 -4.26
CA ASP A 298 2.16 3.74 -5.33
C ASP A 298 0.94 4.63 -5.02
N ALA A 299 -0.14 4.06 -4.47
CA ALA A 299 -1.38 4.78 -4.20
C ALA A 299 -1.31 5.73 -3.01
N ILE A 300 -0.61 5.35 -1.93
CA ILE A 300 -0.63 6.08 -0.65
C ILE A 300 -0.12 7.52 -0.79
N PRO A 301 1.06 7.79 -1.41
CA PRO A 301 1.56 9.15 -1.54
C PRO A 301 0.61 10.04 -2.35
N VAL A 302 0.03 9.51 -3.44
CA VAL A 302 -0.90 10.26 -4.30
C VAL A 302 -2.20 10.58 -3.56
N ILE A 303 -2.77 9.62 -2.82
CA ILE A 303 -3.97 9.87 -2.02
C ILE A 303 -3.68 10.86 -0.89
N ASN A 304 -2.55 10.71 -0.19
CA ASN A 304 -2.21 11.60 0.92
C ASN A 304 -2.01 13.04 0.44
N ASP A 305 -1.33 13.22 -0.69
CA ASP A 305 -1.14 14.52 -1.32
C ASP A 305 -2.49 15.11 -1.77
N ARG A 306 -3.28 14.34 -2.53
CA ARG A 306 -4.57 14.80 -3.04
C ARG A 306 -5.56 15.11 -1.92
N PHE A 307 -5.63 14.30 -0.88
CA PHE A 307 -6.61 14.50 0.20
C PHE A 307 -6.07 15.50 1.24
N GLY A 308 -4.75 15.68 1.30
CA GLY A 308 -4.05 16.42 2.35
C GLY A 308 -4.04 15.70 3.70
N TYR A 309 -4.57 14.49 3.81
CA TYR A 309 -4.58 13.72 5.05
C TYR A 309 -3.65 12.53 4.92
N GLU A 310 -2.92 12.22 5.99
CA GLU A 310 -2.07 11.04 6.05
C GLU A 310 -2.51 10.07 7.13
N ARG A 311 -2.03 8.83 7.01
CA ARG A 311 -2.16 7.80 8.03
C ARG A 311 -0.82 7.10 8.22
N LYS A 312 -0.32 7.11 9.46
CA LYS A 312 1.01 6.57 9.82
C LYS A 312 1.23 5.10 9.48
N ARG A 313 0.23 4.24 9.68
CA ARG A 313 0.34 2.79 9.43
C ARG A 313 -0.98 2.17 9.00
N ILE A 314 -0.91 1.27 8.02
CA ILE A 314 -2.01 0.41 7.60
C ILE A 314 -1.52 -1.03 7.46
N ASN A 315 -2.17 -1.97 8.15
CA ASN A 315 -1.90 -3.38 7.91
C ASN A 315 -2.64 -3.82 6.64
N TRP A 316 -2.14 -4.82 5.96
CA TRP A 316 -2.86 -5.42 4.85
C TRP A 316 -2.57 -6.92 4.79
N LYS A 317 -3.48 -7.67 4.15
CA LYS A 317 -3.30 -9.09 3.88
C LYS A 317 -3.97 -9.51 2.57
N ILE A 318 -3.60 -10.67 2.08
CA ILE A 318 -4.26 -11.32 0.94
C ILE A 318 -5.17 -12.43 1.44
N ASP A 319 -6.40 -12.46 0.95
CA ASP A 319 -7.39 -13.51 1.22
C ASP A 319 -8.02 -13.97 -0.10
N ARG A 320 -7.33 -14.87 -0.81
CA ARG A 320 -7.78 -15.45 -2.09
C ARG A 320 -9.04 -16.31 -1.97
N GLY A 321 -9.42 -16.71 -0.75
CA GLY A 321 -10.70 -17.37 -0.49
C GLY A 321 -11.89 -16.43 -0.66
N ARG A 322 -11.66 -15.11 -0.70
CA ARG A 322 -12.68 -14.09 -0.92
C ARG A 322 -12.57 -13.49 -2.32
N ARG A 323 -13.73 -13.31 -2.95
CA ARG A 323 -13.82 -12.69 -4.28
C ARG A 323 -13.53 -11.18 -4.27
N ARG A 324 -13.83 -10.50 -3.17
CA ARG A 324 -13.78 -9.03 -3.05
C ARG A 324 -12.67 -8.58 -2.11
N SER A 325 -12.09 -7.42 -2.39
CA SER A 325 -11.30 -6.66 -1.43
C SER A 325 -12.20 -5.85 -0.51
N TYR A 326 -11.67 -5.48 0.65
CA TYR A 326 -12.33 -4.58 1.60
C TYR A 326 -11.33 -4.05 2.63
N TYR A 327 -11.53 -2.82 3.08
CA TYR A 327 -10.97 -2.32 4.31
C TYR A 327 -11.74 -2.87 5.53
N TYR A 328 -11.01 -3.44 6.47
CA TYR A 328 -11.52 -3.95 7.73
C TYR A 328 -11.13 -3.00 8.86
N LYS A 329 -12.13 -2.33 9.43
CA LYS A 329 -11.94 -1.32 10.48
C LYS A 329 -11.57 -1.87 11.87
N GLY A 330 -11.40 -3.19 12.01
CA GLY A 330 -11.05 -3.83 13.28
C GLY A 330 -12.22 -3.89 14.26
N LEU A 331 -12.79 -5.07 14.50
CA LEU A 331 -13.64 -5.31 15.67
C LEU A 331 -12.85 -6.18 16.65
N ARG A 332 -12.70 -5.75 17.91
CA ARG A 332 -12.15 -6.54 19.03
C ARG A 332 -10.90 -7.37 18.71
N GLY A 333 -9.72 -6.74 18.74
CA GLY A 333 -8.43 -7.45 18.78
C GLY A 333 -7.84 -7.92 17.44
N TRP A 334 -8.52 -7.74 16.30
CA TRP A 334 -8.05 -8.24 15.00
C TRP A 334 -7.20 -7.25 14.17
N GLY A 335 -6.97 -6.04 14.70
CA GLY A 335 -6.29 -4.94 14.02
C GLY A 335 -7.02 -4.43 12.77
N GLU A 336 -6.89 -3.14 12.49
CA GLU A 336 -7.33 -2.57 11.22
C GLU A 336 -6.46 -3.07 10.09
N LYS A 337 -7.07 -3.43 8.96
CA LYS A 337 -6.33 -3.90 7.79
C LYS A 337 -7.10 -3.79 6.48
N ILE A 338 -6.39 -3.63 5.38
CA ILE A 338 -6.91 -3.87 4.04
C ILE A 338 -6.82 -5.37 3.74
N VAL A 339 -7.90 -5.97 3.27
CA VAL A 339 -7.92 -7.36 2.83
C VAL A 339 -8.10 -7.38 1.32
N PHE A 340 -7.09 -7.82 0.59
CA PHE A 340 -7.19 -7.99 -0.86
C PHE A 340 -7.74 -9.37 -1.20
N GLY A 341 -8.89 -9.39 -1.89
CA GLY A 341 -9.49 -10.61 -2.43
C GLY A 341 -8.92 -10.98 -3.80
N GLU A 342 -9.40 -12.10 -4.36
CA GLU A 342 -8.92 -12.68 -5.63
C GLU A 342 -8.88 -11.68 -6.79
N ASN A 343 -9.84 -10.75 -6.85
CA ASN A 343 -9.93 -9.79 -7.95
C ASN A 343 -9.13 -8.50 -7.71
N GLY A 344 -8.76 -8.19 -6.48
CA GLY A 344 -8.30 -6.84 -6.12
C GLY A 344 -6.81 -6.72 -5.81
N TRP A 345 -6.11 -7.81 -5.48
CA TRP A 345 -4.68 -7.75 -5.12
C TRP A 345 -3.77 -7.23 -6.23
N ARG A 346 -4.21 -7.31 -7.49
CA ARG A 346 -3.45 -6.84 -8.66
C ARG A 346 -3.82 -5.42 -9.09
N SER A 347 -4.86 -4.84 -8.50
CA SER A 347 -5.45 -3.59 -8.99
C SER A 347 -4.93 -2.39 -8.19
N LEU A 348 -4.41 -1.39 -8.90
CA LEU A 348 -3.93 -0.15 -8.29
C LEU A 348 -5.14 0.67 -7.81
N TRP A 349 -6.17 0.75 -8.65
CA TRP A 349 -7.47 1.31 -8.29
C TRP A 349 -8.03 0.72 -6.99
N VAL A 350 -8.01 -0.62 -6.85
CA VAL A 350 -8.53 -1.26 -5.62
C VAL A 350 -7.66 -0.93 -4.41
N ALA A 351 -6.33 -0.93 -4.54
CA ALA A 351 -5.46 -0.55 -3.43
C ALA A 351 -5.73 0.87 -2.94
N ALA A 352 -5.87 1.80 -3.89
CA ALA A 352 -6.25 3.18 -3.65
C ALA A 352 -7.65 3.30 -3.00
N HIS A 353 -8.65 2.58 -3.52
CA HIS A 353 -10.02 2.53 -2.96
C HIS A 353 -10.03 2.07 -1.51
N GLU A 354 -9.38 0.95 -1.21
CA GLU A 354 -9.37 0.42 0.16
C GLU A 354 -8.52 1.29 1.11
N TYR A 355 -7.49 1.97 0.61
CA TYR A 355 -6.73 2.93 1.40
C TYR A 355 -7.53 4.20 1.73
N ALA A 356 -8.33 4.71 0.78
CA ALA A 356 -9.22 5.83 1.02
C ALA A 356 -10.26 5.52 2.12
N HIS A 357 -10.79 4.29 2.17
CA HIS A 357 -11.58 3.82 3.32
C HIS A 357 -10.78 3.86 4.64
N ALA A 358 -9.51 3.43 4.61
CA ALA A 358 -8.65 3.42 5.77
C ALA A 358 -8.32 4.84 6.28
N LEU A 359 -8.18 5.81 5.38
CA LEU A 359 -7.96 7.22 5.68
C LEU A 359 -9.23 7.87 6.23
N HIS A 360 -10.39 7.59 5.62
CA HIS A 360 -11.68 8.03 6.11
C HIS A 360 -11.92 7.60 7.57
N HIS A 361 -11.66 6.32 7.87
CA HIS A 361 -11.86 5.80 9.21
C HIS A 361 -10.96 6.44 10.27
N ARG A 362 -9.67 6.70 9.97
CA ARG A 362 -8.70 7.11 10.99
C ARG A 362 -8.33 8.58 10.99
N SER A 363 -8.30 9.21 9.84
CA SER A 363 -7.74 10.54 9.67
C SER A 363 -8.80 11.59 9.35
N MET A 364 -9.95 11.20 8.78
CA MET A 364 -11.01 12.13 8.36
C MET A 364 -12.30 11.99 9.16
N GLY A 365 -12.18 11.74 10.46
CA GLY A 365 -13.32 11.86 11.36
C GLY A 365 -14.19 10.61 11.53
N GLY A 366 -13.87 9.47 10.92
CA GLY A 366 -14.47 8.16 11.24
C GLY A 366 -15.51 7.66 10.22
N MET A 367 -15.59 6.34 10.05
CA MET A 367 -16.66 5.67 9.28
C MET A 367 -17.83 5.36 10.20
N TRP A 368 -18.85 6.21 10.17
CA TRP A 368 -20.05 6.12 11.02
C TRP A 368 -21.03 5.08 10.47
N GLY A 369 -21.50 4.17 11.35
CA GLY A 369 -22.42 3.09 10.99
C GLY A 369 -21.83 1.97 10.09
N LEU A 370 -22.62 0.91 9.86
CA LEU A 370 -22.53 0.04 8.66
C LEU A 370 -21.55 -1.15 8.57
N PHE A 371 -21.07 -1.74 9.66
CA PHE A 371 -20.75 -3.19 9.60
C PHE A 371 -22.00 -4.02 9.90
N GLY A 372 -22.96 -3.90 8.98
CA GLY A 372 -24.24 -4.59 9.00
C GLY A 372 -25.01 -4.32 7.71
N ALA A 373 -25.33 -3.07 7.41
CA ALA A 373 -26.24 -2.76 6.30
C ALA A 373 -25.56 -2.78 4.91
N CYS A 374 -24.30 -2.31 4.75
CA CYS A 374 -23.60 -2.41 3.46
C CYS A 374 -23.40 -3.86 3.00
N TRP A 375 -23.19 -4.79 3.94
CA TRP A 375 -22.88 -6.20 3.65
C TRP A 375 -24.10 -7.15 3.73
N ARG A 376 -25.07 -6.94 4.65
CA ARG A 376 -26.18 -7.90 4.86
C ARG A 376 -27.36 -7.71 3.91
N VAL A 377 -27.53 -6.53 3.32
CA VAL A 377 -28.65 -6.27 2.39
C VAL A 377 -28.21 -6.38 0.94
N ALA A 378 -27.06 -7.00 0.66
CA ALA A 378 -26.62 -7.40 -0.69
C ALA A 378 -27.47 -8.55 -1.29
N ARG A 379 -28.76 -8.64 -0.95
CA ARG A 379 -29.74 -9.10 -1.92
C ARG A 379 -29.94 -7.95 -2.92
N PRO A 380 -29.97 -8.23 -4.22
CA PRO A 380 -29.80 -7.24 -5.28
C PRO A 380 -31.03 -6.33 -5.45
N SER A 381 -31.37 -5.47 -4.49
CA SER A 381 -32.10 -4.25 -4.81
C SER A 381 -31.10 -3.23 -5.33
N TYR A 382 -30.52 -3.49 -6.50
CA TYR A 382 -29.69 -2.52 -7.21
C TYR A 382 -30.48 -1.25 -7.64
N TYR A 383 -31.68 -1.01 -7.09
CA TYR A 383 -32.62 0.05 -7.48
C TYR A 383 -32.70 1.21 -6.48
N LEU A 384 -32.12 1.08 -5.28
CA LEU A 384 -32.12 2.13 -4.24
C LEU A 384 -30.80 2.07 -3.46
N PRO A 385 -30.24 3.20 -2.99
CA PRO A 385 -29.10 3.19 -2.07
C PRO A 385 -29.45 2.32 -0.85
N THR A 386 -28.59 1.35 -0.52
CA THR A 386 -28.75 0.52 0.69
C THR A 386 -28.71 1.37 1.96
N SER A 387 -28.02 2.52 1.90
CA SER A 387 -28.19 3.73 2.71
C SER A 387 -27.30 4.83 2.10
N TYR A 388 -27.67 6.11 2.26
CA TYR A 388 -26.83 7.21 1.78
C TYR A 388 -25.44 7.23 2.44
N GLY A 389 -25.33 6.82 3.71
CA GLY A 389 -24.02 6.70 4.38
C GLY A 389 -23.12 5.61 3.79
N CYS A 390 -23.70 4.49 3.33
CA CYS A 390 -22.94 3.45 2.63
C CYS A 390 -22.40 3.99 1.30
N ALA A 391 -23.30 4.59 0.52
CA ALA A 391 -22.96 5.16 -0.78
C ALA A 391 -21.90 6.25 -0.63
N PHE A 392 -21.98 7.04 0.44
CA PHE A 392 -21.03 8.10 0.74
C PHE A 392 -19.63 7.60 1.05
N SER A 393 -19.50 6.58 1.90
CA SER A 393 -18.20 5.97 2.20
C SER A 393 -17.58 5.31 0.96
N GLU A 394 -18.37 4.56 0.18
CA GLU A 394 -17.87 3.89 -1.03
C GLU A 394 -17.61 4.88 -2.19
N GLY A 395 -18.33 6.00 -2.23
CA GLY A 395 -18.13 7.08 -3.20
C GLY A 395 -16.82 7.83 -2.96
N LEU A 396 -16.53 8.22 -1.72
CA LEU A 396 -15.21 8.78 -1.37
C LEU A 396 -14.08 7.79 -1.69
N ALA A 397 -14.26 6.52 -1.34
CA ALA A 397 -13.26 5.49 -1.63
C ALA A 397 -13.06 5.32 -3.14
N SER A 398 -14.15 5.35 -3.91
CA SER A 398 -14.11 5.29 -5.37
C SER A 398 -13.39 6.48 -6.00
N TYR A 399 -13.60 7.68 -5.45
CA TYR A 399 -12.86 8.88 -5.81
C TYR A 399 -11.35 8.71 -5.56
N GLY A 400 -10.96 8.20 -4.39
CA GLY A 400 -9.55 7.86 -4.11
C GLY A 400 -8.96 6.84 -5.09
N GLY A 401 -9.74 5.83 -5.48
CA GLY A 401 -9.39 4.88 -6.53
C GLY A 401 -9.13 5.54 -7.88
N TRP A 402 -9.99 6.48 -8.27
CA TRP A 402 -9.88 7.22 -9.52
C TRP A 402 -8.67 8.16 -9.56
N VAL A 403 -8.43 8.92 -8.49
CA VAL A 403 -7.29 9.84 -8.37
C VAL A 403 -5.96 9.15 -8.72
N VAL A 404 -5.78 7.90 -8.28
CA VAL A 404 -4.53 7.14 -8.50
C VAL A 404 -4.54 6.42 -9.85
N SER A 405 -5.70 5.96 -10.30
CA SER A 405 -5.79 5.08 -11.47
C SER A 405 -7.04 5.35 -12.32
N PRO A 406 -7.11 6.51 -13.00
CA PRO A 406 -8.32 6.92 -13.74
C PRO A 406 -8.61 5.99 -14.93
N ASN A 407 -7.57 5.34 -15.47
CA ASN A 407 -7.67 4.46 -16.64
C ASN A 407 -7.95 2.99 -16.27
N GLU A 408 -7.80 2.60 -15.01
CA GLU A 408 -7.95 1.21 -14.60
C GLU A 408 -9.43 0.88 -14.36
N ASN A 409 -9.98 0.01 -15.21
CA ASN A 409 -11.37 -0.49 -15.23
C ASN A 409 -12.41 0.36 -15.98
N GLY A 410 -12.02 1.32 -16.80
CA GLY A 410 -12.98 2.13 -17.58
C GLY A 410 -13.98 2.87 -16.69
N ARG A 411 -13.56 3.24 -15.48
CA ARG A 411 -14.35 4.00 -14.51
C ARG A 411 -14.00 5.47 -14.65
N SER A 412 -14.50 6.07 -15.71
CA SER A 412 -14.62 7.52 -15.75
C SER A 412 -15.72 7.92 -14.76
N TYR A 413 -15.39 8.82 -13.84
CA TYR A 413 -16.36 9.38 -12.90
C TYR A 413 -16.91 10.72 -13.38
N GLU A 414 -16.66 11.11 -14.63
CA GLU A 414 -17.45 12.17 -15.28
C GLU A 414 -18.92 11.75 -15.27
N VAL A 415 -19.80 12.66 -14.83
CA VAL A 415 -21.22 12.36 -14.66
C VAL A 415 -21.84 11.89 -15.97
N GLU A 416 -21.38 12.42 -17.10
CA GLU A 416 -21.81 12.00 -18.42
C GLU A 416 -21.45 10.54 -18.74
N THR A 417 -20.27 10.05 -18.35
CA THR A 417 -19.89 8.63 -18.58
C THR A 417 -20.58 7.67 -17.62
N VAL A 418 -20.86 8.13 -16.39
CA VAL A 418 -21.71 7.40 -15.44
C VAL A 418 -23.12 7.21 -16.02
N ARG A 419 -23.64 8.22 -16.73
CA ARG A 419 -24.94 8.16 -17.43
C ARG A 419 -24.90 7.34 -18.73
N ASP A 420 -23.87 7.48 -19.56
CA ASP A 420 -23.83 6.92 -20.94
C ASP A 420 -23.53 5.43 -21.04
N THR A 421 -22.85 4.82 -20.06
CA THR A 421 -22.61 3.36 -20.01
C THR A 421 -23.90 2.51 -20.02
N HIS A 422 -25.07 3.14 -19.94
CA HIS A 422 -26.38 2.52 -19.91
C HIS A 422 -27.19 2.63 -21.21
N LYS A 423 -26.77 3.40 -22.22
CA LYS A 423 -27.58 3.69 -23.42
C LYS A 423 -27.69 2.55 -24.46
N GLY A 424 -27.16 1.34 -24.18
CA GLY A 424 -27.09 0.25 -25.17
C GLY A 424 -27.72 -1.10 -24.80
N LYS A 425 -28.23 -1.29 -23.56
CA LYS A 425 -28.85 -2.56 -23.14
C LYS A 425 -30.17 -2.32 -22.40
N PRO A 426 -31.31 -2.91 -22.84
CA PRO A 426 -32.64 -2.70 -22.24
C PRO A 426 -32.84 -3.24 -20.81
N THR A 427 -31.80 -3.74 -20.14
CA THR A 427 -31.94 -4.29 -18.78
C THR A 427 -31.42 -3.29 -17.75
N THR A 428 -32.32 -2.38 -17.38
CA THR A 428 -32.38 -1.56 -16.17
C THR A 428 -31.15 -0.70 -15.83
N PRO A 429 -31.20 0.62 -16.11
CA PRO A 429 -30.19 1.56 -15.66
C PRO A 429 -30.25 1.65 -14.15
N LYS A 430 -29.11 1.43 -13.50
CA LYS A 430 -29.00 1.48 -12.05
C LYS A 430 -27.87 2.42 -11.73
N PRO A 431 -28.15 3.72 -11.53
CA PRO A 431 -27.14 4.65 -11.08
C PRO A 431 -26.59 4.12 -9.76
N LYS A 432 -25.29 3.82 -9.75
CA LYS A 432 -24.60 3.56 -8.48
C LYS A 432 -24.43 4.93 -7.83
N VAL A 433 -25.22 5.24 -6.81
CA VAL A 433 -25.12 6.50 -6.03
C VAL A 433 -23.67 6.75 -5.60
N GLU A 434 -22.91 5.69 -5.31
CA GLU A 434 -21.46 5.72 -5.06
C GLU A 434 -20.67 6.41 -6.18
N ALA A 435 -20.99 6.13 -7.45
CA ALA A 435 -20.33 6.75 -8.60
C ALA A 435 -20.69 8.23 -8.73
N HIS A 436 -21.93 8.61 -8.44
CA HIS A 436 -22.35 10.02 -8.39
C HIS A 436 -21.68 10.79 -7.26
N ILE A 437 -21.43 10.13 -6.12
CA ILE A 437 -20.69 10.74 -5.02
C ILE A 437 -19.21 10.87 -5.37
N ALA A 438 -18.62 9.87 -6.03
CA ALA A 438 -17.25 9.96 -6.52
C ALA A 438 -17.07 11.07 -7.57
N ALA A 439 -18.05 11.21 -8.48
CA ALA A 439 -18.16 12.29 -9.43
C ALA A 439 -18.28 13.64 -8.72
N LEU A 440 -19.14 13.75 -7.70
CA LEU A 440 -19.24 14.97 -6.89
C LEU A 440 -17.89 15.34 -6.27
N PHE A 441 -17.16 14.38 -5.70
CA PHE A 441 -15.83 14.67 -5.19
C PHE A 441 -14.85 15.11 -6.28
N ASN A 442 -14.99 14.60 -7.50
CA ASN A 442 -14.20 15.03 -8.65
C ASN A 442 -14.52 16.47 -9.06
N ASP A 443 -15.78 16.77 -9.33
CA ASP A 443 -16.24 18.07 -9.87
C ASP A 443 -16.12 19.21 -8.83
N LEU A 444 -15.94 18.87 -7.55
CA LEU A 444 -15.62 19.86 -6.52
C LEU A 444 -14.15 20.32 -6.56
N VAL A 445 -13.25 19.54 -7.15
CA VAL A 445 -11.79 19.69 -7.00
C VAL A 445 -11.02 19.57 -8.32
N ASP A 446 -11.68 19.26 -9.42
CA ASP A 446 -11.11 19.16 -10.74
C ASP A 446 -10.67 20.56 -11.21
N THR A 447 -9.37 20.76 -11.16
CA THR A 447 -8.70 21.86 -11.86
C THR A 447 -8.39 21.32 -13.24
N VAL A 448 -8.95 21.88 -14.32
CA VAL A 448 -8.75 21.75 -15.81
C VAL A 448 -7.61 20.88 -16.41
N ALA A 449 -7.00 19.96 -15.68
CA ALA A 449 -5.74 19.33 -15.98
C ALA A 449 -5.45 18.22 -14.96
N TRP A 450 -5.75 16.97 -15.32
CA TRP A 450 -4.81 15.89 -15.01
C TRP A 450 -4.87 14.75 -16.04
N GLY A 451 -3.85 14.73 -16.91
CA GLY A 451 -3.58 13.61 -17.80
C GLY A 451 -2.36 13.88 -18.69
N PRO A 452 -1.51 12.87 -19.00
CA PRO A 452 -0.46 12.99 -20.00
C PRO A 452 -1.11 13.10 -21.39
N GLY A 453 -1.50 14.33 -21.75
CA GLY A 453 -2.38 14.65 -22.88
C GLY A 453 -3.18 15.95 -22.69
N GLY A 454 -3.33 16.40 -21.43
CA GLY A 454 -3.44 17.81 -21.05
C GLY A 454 -4.54 18.66 -21.68
N VAL A 455 -5.82 18.28 -21.55
CA VAL A 455 -6.95 19.18 -21.21
C VAL A 455 -8.10 18.26 -20.78
N GLU A 456 -8.39 18.17 -19.48
CA GLU A 456 -9.74 17.81 -19.05
C GLU A 456 -10.58 19.04 -19.37
N ARG A 457 -11.55 18.91 -20.30
CA ARG A 457 -12.48 20.02 -20.51
C ARG A 457 -13.32 20.04 -19.25
N LEU A 458 -13.14 21.08 -18.42
CA LEU A 458 -14.15 21.45 -17.43
C LEU A 458 -15.51 21.24 -18.09
N GLU A 459 -16.34 20.38 -17.51
CA GLU A 459 -17.70 20.29 -18.01
C GLU A 459 -18.27 21.71 -17.85
N PRO A 460 -18.91 22.30 -18.88
CA PRO A 460 -19.49 23.64 -18.76
C PRO A 460 -20.42 23.78 -17.54
N GLU A 461 -20.92 22.66 -17.04
CA GLU A 461 -21.73 22.47 -15.85
C GLU A 461 -20.96 22.61 -14.52
N ASP A 462 -19.65 22.36 -14.49
CA ASP A 462 -18.82 22.47 -13.29
C ASP A 462 -18.63 23.92 -12.90
N LYS A 463 -19.18 24.29 -11.74
CA LYS A 463 -19.11 25.65 -11.20
C LYS A 463 -18.08 25.79 -10.08
N THR A 464 -17.39 24.72 -9.76
CA THR A 464 -16.48 24.61 -8.62
C THR A 464 -15.10 24.17 -9.08
N THR A 465 -14.09 24.70 -8.41
CA THR A 465 -12.70 24.28 -8.59
C THR A 465 -11.99 24.61 -7.28
N TYR A 466 -12.27 23.81 -6.25
CA TYR A 466 -11.75 24.06 -4.92
C TYR A 466 -10.46 23.28 -4.67
N PRO A 467 -9.57 23.80 -3.81
CA PRO A 467 -8.44 23.02 -3.33
C PRO A 467 -8.95 21.72 -2.70
N SER A 468 -8.38 20.58 -3.08
CA SER A 468 -8.80 19.28 -2.54
C SER A 468 -8.75 19.23 -1.01
N ARG A 469 -7.75 19.90 -0.42
CA ARG A 469 -7.63 20.07 1.03
C ARG A 469 -8.87 20.73 1.65
N TYR A 470 -9.46 21.76 1.04
CA TYR A 470 -10.68 22.40 1.55
C TYR A 470 -11.84 21.40 1.58
N VAL A 471 -12.09 20.71 0.46
CA VAL A 471 -13.18 19.74 0.35
C VAL A 471 -13.01 18.59 1.36
N MET A 472 -11.77 18.13 1.55
CA MET A 472 -11.46 17.07 2.54
C MET A 472 -11.49 17.57 3.99
N ASP A 473 -11.23 18.85 4.25
CA ASP A 473 -11.39 19.46 5.57
C ASP A 473 -12.86 19.62 5.95
N VAL A 474 -13.69 20.12 5.02
CA VAL A 474 -15.16 20.16 5.18
C VAL A 474 -15.66 18.74 5.42
N PHE A 475 -15.20 17.78 4.62
CA PHE A 475 -15.49 16.37 4.86
C PHE A 475 -15.07 16.05 6.29
N ALA A 476 -13.78 15.99 6.63
CA ALA A 476 -13.29 15.51 7.92
C ALA A 476 -13.95 16.12 9.17
N THR A 477 -14.25 17.42 9.14
CA THR A 477 -14.66 18.22 10.31
C THR A 477 -16.17 18.48 10.40
N CYS A 478 -16.93 18.21 9.33
CA CYS A 478 -18.36 18.49 9.30
C CYS A 478 -19.15 17.72 10.38
N GLU A 479 -19.86 18.51 11.17
CA GLU A 479 -20.85 18.10 12.16
C GLU A 479 -22.19 18.78 11.85
N VAL A 480 -23.25 18.00 11.95
CA VAL A 480 -24.63 18.41 11.68
C VAL A 480 -25.46 18.27 12.93
N LYS A 481 -26.48 19.11 13.07
CA LYS A 481 -27.35 19.10 14.24
C LYS A 481 -28.71 18.53 13.88
N TYR A 482 -29.06 17.43 14.53
CA TYR A 482 -30.34 16.75 14.38
C TYR A 482 -31.23 16.93 15.60
N ARG A 483 -32.56 16.83 15.42
CA ARG A 483 -33.51 16.76 16.53
C ARG A 483 -33.73 15.30 16.93
N GLN A 484 -32.81 14.70 17.68
CA GLN A 484 -33.04 13.37 18.23
C GLN A 484 -33.85 13.44 19.54
N ARG A 485 -35.03 12.80 19.58
CA ARG A 485 -35.89 12.73 20.78
C ARG A 485 -36.22 14.10 21.39
N GLY A 486 -36.33 15.13 20.55
CA GLY A 486 -36.64 16.50 20.99
C GLY A 486 -35.48 17.28 21.60
N ARG A 487 -34.25 16.74 21.60
CA ARG A 487 -33.03 17.47 21.99
C ARG A 487 -32.11 17.64 20.78
N PRO A 488 -31.54 18.83 20.55
CA PRO A 488 -30.61 19.03 19.47
C PRO A 488 -29.24 18.48 19.88
N ASP A 489 -28.73 17.50 19.15
CA ASP A 489 -27.39 16.93 19.37
C ASP A 489 -26.51 17.13 18.14
N TRP A 490 -25.22 17.33 18.36
CA TRP A 490 -24.24 17.45 17.28
C TRP A 490 -23.75 16.06 16.93
N GLU A 491 -23.97 15.67 15.68
CA GLU A 491 -23.53 14.40 15.14
C GLU A 491 -22.51 14.66 14.04
N LYS A 492 -21.49 13.82 13.95
CA LYS A 492 -20.64 13.84 12.76
C LYS A 492 -21.47 13.49 11.55
N ARG A 493 -21.14 14.09 10.40
CA ARG A 493 -21.75 13.71 9.13
C ARG A 493 -21.75 12.20 8.96
N ASN A 494 -22.86 11.66 8.48
CA ASN A 494 -23.04 10.25 8.28
C ASN A 494 -23.32 9.91 6.81
N ASP A 495 -23.68 10.90 5.99
CA ASP A 495 -23.93 10.71 4.57
C ASP A 495 -23.64 11.95 3.69
N VAL A 496 -23.96 11.82 2.40
CA VAL A 496 -23.75 12.88 1.40
C VAL A 496 -24.66 14.10 1.62
N ALA A 497 -25.85 13.91 2.20
CA ALA A 497 -26.79 14.98 2.44
C ALA A 497 -26.28 15.90 3.57
N ASP A 498 -25.67 15.32 4.62
CA ASP A 498 -24.94 16.05 5.66
C ASP A 498 -23.74 16.81 5.09
N PHE A 499 -22.98 16.14 4.23
CA PHE A 499 -21.78 16.72 3.64
C PHE A 499 -22.11 17.92 2.75
N VAL A 500 -23.11 17.78 1.87
CA VAL A 500 -23.65 18.89 1.07
C VAL A 500 -24.09 20.03 1.98
N TRP A 501 -24.67 19.71 3.13
CA TRP A 501 -25.14 20.72 4.06
C TRP A 501 -24.01 21.58 4.63
N CYS A 502 -22.95 20.94 5.11
CA CYS A 502 -21.75 21.65 5.58
C CYS A 502 -21.04 22.39 4.44
N LEU A 503 -20.93 21.77 3.26
CA LEU A 503 -20.22 22.35 2.14
C LEU A 503 -20.90 23.62 1.61
N GLU A 504 -22.23 23.62 1.49
CA GLU A 504 -23.00 24.77 1.01
C GLU A 504 -23.16 25.88 2.06
N ASN A 505 -23.16 25.53 3.36
CA ASN A 505 -23.25 26.46 4.50
C ASN A 505 -24.39 27.51 4.37
N ARG A 506 -25.46 27.16 3.63
CA ARG A 506 -26.62 28.02 3.26
C ARG A 506 -27.67 27.22 2.47
N VAL A 507 -27.96 26.01 2.93
CA VAL A 507 -28.79 25.05 2.18
C VAL A 507 -30.21 25.56 1.95
N ASP A 508 -30.68 25.48 0.71
CA ASP A 508 -32.11 25.52 0.39
C ASP A 508 -32.76 24.20 0.86
N THR A 509 -33.44 24.27 2.01
CA THR A 509 -34.01 23.08 2.65
C THR A 509 -35.06 22.39 1.77
N ALA A 510 -35.84 23.14 0.99
CA ALA A 510 -36.83 22.57 0.10
C ALA A 510 -36.17 21.81 -1.05
N LEU A 511 -35.08 22.35 -1.60
CA LEU A 511 -34.30 21.65 -2.63
C LEU A 511 -33.60 20.41 -2.05
N HIS A 512 -33.01 20.51 -0.86
CA HIS A 512 -32.36 19.40 -0.17
C HIS A 512 -33.34 18.24 0.07
N ASP A 513 -34.51 18.54 0.66
CA ASP A 513 -35.60 17.58 0.89
C ASP A 513 -36.03 16.87 -0.41
N SER A 514 -36.13 17.63 -1.51
CA SER A 514 -36.51 17.07 -2.81
C SER A 514 -35.42 16.19 -3.44
N THR A 515 -34.15 16.43 -3.12
CA THR A 515 -32.99 15.69 -3.66
C THR A 515 -32.69 14.43 -2.86
N PHE A 516 -32.86 14.50 -1.54
CA PHE A 516 -32.56 13.42 -0.59
C PHE A 516 -33.83 12.96 0.13
N PRO A 517 -34.84 12.43 -0.61
CA PRO A 517 -36.13 12.11 -0.02
C PRO A 517 -36.00 11.06 1.09
N GLY A 518 -36.61 11.35 2.24
CA GLY A 518 -36.62 10.45 3.39
C GLY A 518 -35.39 10.55 4.30
N ILE A 519 -34.49 11.50 4.07
CA ILE A 519 -33.49 11.94 5.04
C ILE A 519 -34.04 13.19 5.72
N ASP A 520 -34.06 13.20 7.06
CA ASP A 520 -34.41 14.43 7.78
C ASP A 520 -33.30 15.46 7.52
N PRO A 521 -33.59 16.70 7.10
CA PRO A 521 -32.54 17.70 6.93
C PRO A 521 -31.98 18.11 8.31
N PRO A 522 -30.66 18.29 8.44
CA PRO A 522 -30.09 19.02 9.56
C PRO A 522 -30.77 20.39 9.72
N HIS A 523 -30.79 20.94 10.93
CA HIS A 523 -31.24 22.34 11.12
C HIS A 523 -30.08 23.30 11.36
N ASP A 524 -28.88 22.76 11.55
CA ASP A 524 -27.66 23.51 11.78
C ASP A 524 -26.46 22.63 11.37
N SER A 525 -25.34 23.25 11.02
CA SER A 525 -24.10 22.58 10.63
C SER A 525 -22.89 23.41 11.01
N ARG A 526 -21.76 22.74 11.26
CA ARG A 526 -20.47 23.40 11.48
C ARG A 526 -19.33 22.55 10.91
N GLU A 527 -18.28 23.22 10.49
CA GLU A 527 -17.05 22.65 9.96
C GLU A 527 -15.91 23.65 10.23
N ASP A 528 -14.66 23.17 10.21
CA ASP A 528 -13.47 23.97 10.58
C ASP A 528 -12.58 24.31 9.36
N ALA A 529 -13.03 24.06 8.14
CA ALA A 529 -12.27 24.33 6.93
C ALA A 529 -12.25 25.82 6.60
N ARG A 530 -11.15 26.25 6.00
CA ARG A 530 -11.02 27.62 5.52
C ARG A 530 -11.56 27.72 4.10
N GLU A 531 -12.66 28.43 3.94
CA GLU A 531 -13.26 28.71 2.63
C GLU A 531 -12.23 29.35 1.66
N PRO A 532 -12.08 28.83 0.44
CA PRO A 532 -11.25 29.47 -0.58
C PRO A 532 -11.90 30.76 -1.08
N SER A 533 -11.11 31.67 -1.68
CA SER A 533 -11.62 32.99 -2.12
C SER A 533 -12.70 32.92 -3.21
N ASN A 534 -12.78 31.82 -3.95
CA ASN A 534 -13.80 31.55 -4.97
C ASN A 534 -14.99 30.73 -4.42
N TRP A 535 -15.07 30.53 -3.10
CA TRP A 535 -16.19 29.82 -2.49
C TRP A 535 -17.51 30.56 -2.74
N HIS A 536 -18.52 29.84 -3.23
CA HIS A 536 -19.85 30.38 -3.44
C HIS A 536 -20.92 29.30 -3.25
N PRO A 537 -21.97 29.55 -2.44
CA PRO A 537 -22.97 28.53 -2.12
C PRO A 537 -23.74 28.11 -3.38
N ASP A 538 -24.05 29.03 -4.29
CA ASP A 538 -24.75 28.67 -5.53
C ASP A 538 -23.91 27.83 -6.49
N SER A 539 -22.58 27.98 -6.46
CA SER A 539 -21.67 27.14 -7.25
C SER A 539 -21.65 25.71 -6.71
N ILE A 540 -21.51 25.55 -5.39
CA ILE A 540 -21.62 24.27 -4.71
C ILE A 540 -22.96 23.61 -5.00
N ARG A 541 -24.05 24.39 -4.89
CA ARG A 541 -25.41 23.94 -5.19
C ARG A 541 -25.54 23.45 -6.62
N SER A 542 -24.97 24.16 -7.58
CA SER A 542 -24.95 23.75 -8.98
C SER A 542 -24.23 22.41 -9.15
N THR A 543 -23.02 22.26 -8.58
CA THR A 543 -22.19 21.06 -8.71
C THR A 543 -22.85 19.83 -8.09
N TRP A 544 -23.31 19.91 -6.83
CA TRP A 544 -23.96 18.75 -6.22
C TRP A 544 -25.30 18.43 -6.86
N LYS A 545 -26.06 19.43 -7.34
CA LYS A 545 -27.29 19.18 -8.08
C LYS A 545 -27.01 18.52 -9.43
N HIS A 546 -25.92 18.87 -10.10
CA HIS A 546 -25.52 18.22 -11.35
C HIS A 546 -25.25 16.73 -11.12
N ASN A 547 -24.47 16.42 -10.09
CA ASN A 547 -24.02 15.08 -9.72
C ASN A 547 -25.11 14.19 -9.12
N MET A 548 -25.89 14.74 -8.19
CA MET A 548 -26.84 13.98 -7.37
C MET A 548 -28.25 13.93 -7.96
N ARG A 549 -28.46 14.45 -9.19
CA ARG A 549 -29.72 14.29 -9.92
C ARG A 549 -30.04 12.81 -10.12
N VAL A 550 -30.89 12.30 -9.24
CA VAL A 550 -31.69 11.11 -9.51
C VAL A 550 -32.78 11.61 -10.46
N GLU A 551 -32.63 11.38 -11.76
CA GLU A 551 -33.78 11.49 -12.66
C GLU A 551 -34.86 10.55 -12.11
N GLN A 552 -35.97 11.12 -11.64
CA GLN A 552 -37.15 10.37 -11.19
C GLN A 552 -37.87 9.76 -12.38
#